data_AF-F4FY39-F1
#
_entry.id   AF-F4FY39-F1
#
_cell.length_a   1.000
_cell.length_b   1.000
_cell.length_c   1.000
_cell.angle_alpha   90.00
_cell.angle_beta   90.00
_cell.angle_gamma   90.00
#
_symmetry.space_group_name_H-M   'P 1'
#
loop_
_entity.id
_entity.type
_entity.pdbx_description
1 polymer ?
#
loop_
_entity_poly.entity_id
_entity_poly.type
_entity_poly.pdbx_seq_one_letter_code
_entity_poly.pdbx_strand_id
1 'polypeptide(L)' 'MARRSCPVCKQVVDEKLTREGNVVTKSCPKCGKVFISYEIGKGYLSAK' A
#
# COMPACT_ATOMS: atom_id res chain seq x y z
N MET A 1 15.51 -0.69 -2.34
CA MET A 1 14.09 -1.10 -2.28
C MET A 1 13.89 -1.82 -0.96
N ALA A 2 13.19 -1.21 0.00
CA ALA A 2 13.06 -1.79 1.34
C ALA A 2 12.14 -3.02 1.28
N ARG A 3 12.73 -4.22 1.35
CA ARG A 3 12.01 -5.49 1.45
C ARG A 3 11.18 -5.48 2.73
N ARG A 4 9.86 -5.36 2.63
CA ARG A 4 8.96 -5.33 3.80
C ARG A 4 8.49 -6.75 4.09
N SER A 5 8.79 -7.23 5.30
CA SER A 5 8.20 -8.47 5.78
C SER A 5 6.72 -8.23 6.04
N CYS A 6 5.84 -8.97 5.37
CA CYS A 6 4.41 -8.80 5.61
C CYS A 6 4.07 -9.39 6.98
N PRO A 7 3.48 -8.63 7.92
CA PRO A 7 3.16 -9.15 9.25
C PRO A 7 2.09 -10.25 9.23
N VAL A 8 1.31 -10.34 8.14
CA VAL A 8 0.24 -11.33 7.97
C VAL A 8 0.81 -12.62 7.39
N CYS A 9 1.41 -12.55 6.22
CA CYS A 9 1.91 -13.74 5.54
C CYS A 9 3.35 -14.14 5.94
N LYS A 10 3.99 -13.38 6.85
CA LYS A 10 5.37 -13.55 7.41
C LYS A 10 6.47 -13.76 6.36
N GLN A 11 6.14 -13.48 5.11
CA GLN A 11 7.02 -13.60 3.97
C GLN A 11 7.57 -12.22 3.62
N VAL A 12 8.81 -12.23 3.15
CA VAL A 12 9.42 -11.06 2.55
C VAL A 12 8.74 -10.84 1.21
N VAL A 13 7.94 -9.79 1.11
CA VAL A 13 7.21 -9.45 -0.10
C VAL A 13 7.73 -8.14 -0.65
N ASP A 14 7.78 -8.06 -1.97
CA ASP A 14 8.00 -6.78 -2.63
C ASP A 14 6.71 -5.96 -2.57
N GLU A 15 6.82 -4.68 -2.25
CA GLU A 15 5.68 -3.79 -2.05
C GLU A 15 4.92 -3.64 -3.37
N LYS A 16 3.72 -4.22 -3.47
CA LYS A 16 2.90 -4.06 -4.67
C LYS A 16 2.27 -2.68 -4.63
N LEU A 17 2.77 -1.80 -5.48
CA LEU A 17 2.25 -0.46 -5.65
C LEU A 17 1.18 -0.48 -6.75
N THR A 18 -0.07 -0.45 -6.33
CA THR A 18 -1.22 -0.37 -7.24
C THR A 18 -1.61 1.10 -7.37
N ARG A 19 -1.62 1.60 -8.60
CA ARG A 19 -2.10 2.94 -8.93
C ARG A 19 -3.43 2.79 -9.67
N GLU A 20 -4.51 3.19 -9.03
CA GLU A 20 -5.83 3.28 -9.66
C GLU A 20 -6.18 4.76 -9.81
N GLY A 21 -5.91 5.29 -11.00
CA GLY A 21 -6.07 6.71 -11.30
C GLY A 21 -5.23 7.58 -10.35
N ASN A 22 -5.92 8.29 -9.46
CA ASN A 22 -5.29 9.15 -8.45
C ASN A 22 -4.99 8.42 -7.15
N VAL A 23 -5.46 7.20 -6.93
CA VAL A 23 -5.23 6.47 -5.67
C VAL A 23 -3.97 5.61 -5.79
N VAL A 24 -3.01 5.81 -4.91
CA VAL A 24 -1.84 4.94 -4.73
C VAL A 24 -2.05 4.07 -3.51
N THR A 25 -2.15 2.77 -3.75
CA THR A 25 -2.26 1.76 -2.70
C THR A 25 -1.04 0.86 -2.74
N LYS A 26 -0.24 0.91 -1.69
CA LYS A 26 0.84 -0.03 -1.44
C LYS A 26 0.29 -1.16 -0.60
N SER A 27 0.24 -2.35 -1.17
CA SER A 27 -0.31 -3.54 -0.53
C SER A 27 0.62 -4.74 -0.67
N CYS A 28 0.39 -5.72 0.20
CA CYS A 28 1.07 -7.01 0.11
C CYS A 28 0.47 -7.82 -1.06
N PRO A 29 1.28 -8.21 -2.07
CA PRO A 29 0.80 -8.99 -3.21
C PRO A 29 0.31 -10.39 -2.83
N LYS A 30 0.72 -10.93 -1.67
CA LYS A 30 0.43 -12.31 -1.26
C LYS A 30 -0.87 -12.44 -0.49
N CYS A 31 -1.14 -11.51 0.42
CA CYS A 31 -2.30 -11.60 1.31
C CYS A 31 -3.21 -10.36 1.27
N GLY A 32 -2.94 -9.39 0.39
CA GLY A 32 -3.80 -8.21 0.16
C GLY A 32 -3.73 -7.14 1.26
N LYS A 33 -2.91 -7.33 2.30
CA LYS A 33 -2.75 -6.35 3.38
C LYS A 33 -2.27 -5.01 2.82
N VAL A 34 -3.10 -3.98 2.91
CA VAL A 34 -2.72 -2.60 2.55
C VAL A 34 -1.78 -2.06 3.62
N PHE A 35 -0.60 -1.60 3.20
CA PHE A 35 0.39 -0.94 4.06
C PHE A 35 0.12 0.55 4.14
N ILE A 36 -0.14 1.18 3.00
CA ILE A 36 -0.46 2.60 2.91
C ILE A 36 -1.29 2.84 1.65
N SER A 37 -2.30 3.68 1.78
CA SER A 37 -3.15 4.15 0.68
C SER A 37 -3.24 5.66 0.76
N TYR A 38 -2.93 6.35 -0.34
CA TYR A 38 -3.04 7.80 -0.42
C TYR A 38 -3.52 8.23 -1.81
N GLU A 39 -4.26 9.33 -1.87
CA GLU A 39 -4.68 9.92 -3.13
C GLU A 39 -3.68 11.00 -3.55
N ILE A 40 -3.22 10.92 -4.79
CA ILE A 40 -2.42 11.92 -5.46
C ILE A 40 -3.37 13.04 -5.91
N GLY A 41 -3.15 14.26 -5.42
CA GLY A 41 -3.84 15.47 -5.90
C GLY A 41 -4.99 15.96 -5.03
N LYS A 42 -5.42 15.20 -4.02
CA LYS A 42 -6.21 15.72 -2.90
C LYS A 42 -5.33 15.63 -1.67
N GLY A 43 -5.01 16.78 -1.05
CA GLY A 43 -4.36 16.81 0.25
C GLY A 43 -5.06 15.81 1.19
N TYR A 44 -4.25 15.12 1.99
CA TYR A 44 -4.64 14.15 3.03
C TYR A 44 -6.12 14.26 3.39
N LEU A 45 -6.90 13.22 3.07
CA LEU A 45 -8.29 13.08 3.53
C LEU A 45 -8.27 12.85 5.04
N SER A 46 -8.03 13.92 5.80
CA SER A 46 -8.50 14.03 7.16
C SER A 46 -10.01 14.21 7.04
N ALA A 47 -10.73 13.10 7.13
CA ALA A 47 -12.17 13.11 7.28
C ALA A 47 -12.51 14.01 8.49
N LYS A 48 -13.35 15.01 8.24
CA LYS A 48 -13.93 15.90 9.24
C LYS A 48 -15.14 15.22 9.88
#